data_AF-A0A9D9H6J2-F1
#
_entry.id   AF-A0A9D9H6J2-F1
#
_cell.length_a   1.000
_cell.length_b   1.000
_cell.length_c   1.000
_cell.angle_alpha   90.00
_cell.angle_beta   90.00
_cell.angle_gamma   90.00
#
_symmetry.space_group_name_H-M   'P 1'
#
loop_
_entity.id
_entity.type
_entity.pdbx_description
1 polymer ?
#
loop_
_entity_poly.entity_id
_entity_poly.type
_entity_poly.pdbx_seq_one_letter_code
_entity_poly.pdbx_strand_id
1 'polypeptide(L)'
;MLKIADGTIYSEDTSIASDDPSYTVRSNLAVNSGSKLILDNVSYNTPQTAIGLYYPNASVEIYDSEISTGAYGVSTNADDSYDSENVSILIDNSTITSTIQDSCGVMLNVPGNLVITNSSITAGRQAVIVRSGTATITNSTLASNGSYSEVSNPNYHLDEASLWGSGNEVPMAALVVGDKHDISYYKADAVCTVSSSQITMADNENDTNRFLIYLSSDPGTATLEDEKQYTNAILNIDNEEDCNTIKSEKAFREGNGTTVTVNLNGSKFDLSTT
;
A
#
# COMPACT_ATOMS: atom_id res chain seq x y z
N MET A 1 -10.95 -5.33 -21.75
CA MET A 1 -11.74 -4.61 -20.74
C MET A 1 -12.81 -5.55 -20.24
N LEU A 2 -12.84 -5.81 -18.93
CA LEU A 2 -13.93 -6.51 -18.25
C LEU A 2 -14.64 -5.47 -17.37
N LYS A 3 -15.94 -5.25 -17.61
CA LYS A 3 -16.77 -4.38 -16.76
C LYS A 3 -17.87 -5.21 -16.12
N ILE A 4 -18.02 -5.06 -14.81
CA ILE A 4 -19.09 -5.66 -14.02
C ILE A 4 -19.81 -4.50 -13.34
N ALA A 5 -21.12 -4.39 -13.56
CA ALA A 5 -21.96 -3.32 -13.01
C ALA A 5 -23.25 -3.90 -12.47
N ASP A 6 -23.76 -3.35 -11.36
CA ASP A 6 -25.01 -3.76 -10.71
C ASP A 6 -25.08 -5.28 -10.47
N GLY A 7 -24.03 -5.83 -9.84
CA GLY A 7 -23.85 -7.28 -9.72
C GLY A 7 -23.13 -7.70 -8.43
N THR A 8 -23.14 -9.00 -8.18
CA THR A 8 -22.39 -9.63 -7.09
C THR A 8 -21.34 -10.55 -7.67
N ILE A 9 -20.09 -10.38 -7.25
CA ILE A 9 -19.01 -11.34 -7.53
C ILE A 9 -18.83 -12.16 -6.27
N TYR A 10 -19.12 -13.45 -6.35
CA TYR A 10 -18.79 -14.39 -5.29
C TYR A 10 -17.69 -15.30 -5.81
N SER A 11 -16.56 -15.33 -5.10
CA SER A 11 -15.49 -16.23 -5.48
C SER A 11 -14.82 -16.88 -4.28
N GLU A 12 -15.06 -18.18 -4.19
CA GLU A 12 -14.38 -19.11 -3.30
C GLU A 12 -13.55 -20.05 -4.18
N ASP A 13 -12.26 -20.20 -3.87
CA ASP A 13 -11.33 -21.10 -4.58
C ASP A 13 -11.27 -20.96 -6.11
N THR A 14 -11.58 -19.77 -6.67
CA THR A 14 -11.52 -19.53 -8.13
C THR A 14 -10.39 -18.57 -8.48
N SER A 15 -9.71 -18.80 -9.60
CA SER A 15 -8.96 -17.77 -10.33
C SER A 15 -9.84 -17.27 -11.46
N ILE A 16 -10.25 -16.00 -11.42
CA ILE A 16 -10.81 -15.30 -12.59
C ILE A 16 -9.66 -14.50 -13.23
N ALA A 17 -8.66 -15.27 -13.66
CA ALA A 17 -7.70 -14.98 -14.72
C ALA A 17 -7.05 -16.33 -15.09
N SER A 18 -6.77 -16.55 -16.38
CA SER A 18 -6.16 -17.79 -16.87
C SER A 18 -4.71 -17.95 -16.39
N ASP A 19 -4.41 -19.17 -15.90
CA ASP A 19 -3.13 -19.81 -15.52
C ASP A 19 -2.43 -19.43 -14.18
N ASP A 20 -2.72 -20.24 -13.14
CA ASP A 20 -1.80 -21.18 -12.44
C ASP A 20 -2.24 -21.43 -10.96
N PRO A 21 -2.40 -22.71 -10.52
CA PRO A 21 -3.10 -23.10 -9.28
C PRO A 21 -2.27 -23.15 -7.96
N SER A 22 -1.14 -22.46 -7.81
CA SER A 22 -0.16 -22.82 -6.75
C SER A 22 0.11 -21.84 -5.57
N TYR A 23 -0.68 -20.79 -5.30
CA TYR A 23 -0.39 -19.87 -4.17
C TYR A 23 -1.60 -19.22 -3.48
N THR A 24 -1.55 -19.07 -2.15
CA THR A 24 -2.57 -18.44 -1.28
C THR A 24 -2.56 -16.91 -1.28
N VAL A 25 -1.57 -16.28 -1.91
CA VAL A 25 -1.47 -14.82 -2.13
C VAL A 25 -1.91 -14.39 -3.53
N ARG A 26 -2.26 -15.33 -4.42
CA ARG A 26 -2.72 -15.00 -5.78
C ARG A 26 -4.07 -14.30 -5.72
N SER A 27 -4.16 -13.23 -6.48
CA SER A 27 -5.41 -12.50 -6.65
C SER A 27 -6.44 -13.34 -7.36
N ASN A 28 -7.65 -13.26 -6.85
CA ASN A 28 -8.82 -13.86 -7.43
C ASN A 28 -9.16 -13.26 -8.80
N LEU A 29 -9.00 -11.95 -8.98
CA LEU A 29 -9.00 -11.27 -10.28
C LEU A 29 -7.61 -10.73 -10.60
N ALA A 30 -6.96 -11.25 -11.64
CA ALA A 30 -5.70 -10.69 -12.13
C ALA A 30 -5.93 -9.82 -13.38
N VAL A 31 -5.43 -8.59 -13.35
CA VAL A 31 -5.48 -7.66 -14.47
C VAL A 31 -4.15 -7.73 -15.24
N ASN A 32 -4.22 -8.33 -16.42
CA ASN A 32 -3.05 -8.54 -17.29
C ASN A 32 -2.61 -7.28 -18.02
N SER A 33 -1.51 -7.38 -18.77
CA SER A 33 -0.90 -6.25 -19.46
C SER A 33 -1.88 -5.51 -20.36
N GLY A 34 -1.89 -4.17 -20.27
CA GLY A 34 -2.77 -3.29 -21.05
C GLY A 34 -4.27 -3.49 -20.79
N SER A 35 -4.65 -4.31 -19.81
CA SER A 35 -6.05 -4.64 -19.51
C SER A 35 -6.64 -3.68 -18.48
N LYS A 36 -7.97 -3.61 -18.49
CA LYS A 36 -8.75 -2.79 -17.57
C LYS A 36 -9.89 -3.59 -16.95
N LEU A 37 -9.99 -3.55 -15.63
CA LEU A 37 -11.12 -4.01 -14.84
C LEU A 37 -11.91 -2.81 -14.32
N ILE A 38 -13.24 -2.84 -14.46
CA ILE A 38 -14.13 -1.84 -13.87
C ILE A 38 -15.16 -2.57 -12.99
N LEU A 39 -15.21 -2.22 -11.72
CA LEU A 39 -16.24 -2.60 -10.76
C LEU A 39 -17.05 -1.35 -10.41
N ASP A 40 -18.36 -1.43 -10.57
CA ASP A 40 -19.26 -0.27 -10.49
C ASP A 40 -20.56 -0.72 -9.81
N ASN A 41 -20.79 -0.29 -8.56
CA ASN A 41 -21.89 -0.80 -7.73
C ASN A 41 -21.85 -2.33 -7.57
N VAL A 42 -20.69 -2.85 -7.13
CA VAL A 42 -20.44 -4.29 -6.97
C VAL A 42 -20.18 -4.65 -5.52
N SER A 43 -20.81 -5.72 -5.05
CA SER A 43 -20.37 -6.42 -3.83
C SER A 43 -19.48 -7.61 -4.21
N TYR A 44 -18.27 -7.63 -3.68
CA TYR A 44 -17.26 -8.66 -3.97
C TYR A 44 -16.71 -9.26 -2.69
N ASN A 45 -16.94 -10.55 -2.47
CA ASN A 45 -16.41 -11.29 -1.33
C ASN A 45 -15.45 -12.39 -1.78
N THR A 46 -14.28 -12.47 -1.16
CA THR A 46 -13.33 -13.57 -1.34
C THR A 46 -12.48 -13.80 -0.08
N PRO A 47 -12.13 -15.05 0.26
CA PRO A 47 -11.19 -15.32 1.36
C PRO A 47 -9.71 -15.10 0.97
N GLN A 48 -9.41 -14.75 -0.28
CA GLN A 48 -8.04 -14.62 -0.79
C GLN A 48 -7.65 -13.15 -0.98
N THR A 49 -6.66 -12.87 -1.84
CA THR A 49 -6.45 -11.54 -2.41
C THR A 49 -7.54 -11.28 -3.45
N ALA A 50 -8.21 -10.14 -3.44
CA ALA A 50 -9.27 -9.82 -4.38
C ALA A 50 -8.70 -9.48 -5.77
N ILE A 51 -7.94 -8.40 -5.91
CA ILE A 51 -7.51 -7.89 -7.22
C ILE A 51 -6.00 -7.72 -7.27
N GLY A 52 -5.38 -8.23 -8.33
CA GLY A 52 -3.94 -8.16 -8.58
C GLY A 52 -3.61 -7.52 -9.92
N LEU A 53 -2.76 -6.50 -9.92
CA LEU A 53 -2.20 -5.88 -11.12
C LEU A 53 -0.73 -6.31 -11.21
N TYR A 54 -0.48 -7.37 -11.98
CA TYR A 54 0.85 -7.98 -12.05
C TYR A 54 1.61 -7.65 -13.32
N TYR A 55 1.06 -6.90 -14.27
CA TYR A 55 1.68 -6.73 -15.59
C TYR A 55 1.65 -5.26 -16.02
N PRO A 56 2.52 -4.84 -16.96
CA PRO A 56 2.62 -3.45 -17.34
C PRO A 56 1.34 -2.92 -17.98
N ASN A 57 1.02 -1.65 -17.71
CA ASN A 57 -0.17 -0.96 -18.22
C ASN A 57 -1.51 -1.58 -17.77
N ALA A 58 -1.53 -2.38 -16.69
CA ALA A 58 -2.75 -2.88 -16.09
C ALA A 58 -3.51 -1.75 -15.36
N SER A 59 -4.84 -1.80 -15.38
CA SER A 59 -5.67 -0.79 -14.72
C SER A 59 -6.92 -1.36 -14.04
N VAL A 60 -7.28 -0.79 -12.90
CA VAL A 60 -8.54 -1.08 -12.21
C VAL A 60 -9.22 0.22 -11.81
N GLU A 61 -10.54 0.25 -11.98
CA GLU A 61 -11.40 1.31 -11.46
C GLU A 61 -12.54 0.68 -10.65
N ILE A 62 -12.74 1.18 -9.43
CA ILE A 62 -13.70 0.68 -8.46
C ILE A 62 -14.56 1.86 -8.03
N TYR A 63 -15.86 1.81 -8.34
CA TYR A 63 -16.85 2.84 -8.03
C TYR A 63 -17.99 2.24 -7.23
N ASP A 64 -18.47 2.95 -6.22
CA ASP A 64 -19.70 2.62 -5.50
C ASP A 64 -19.75 1.17 -4.97
N SER A 65 -18.59 0.57 -4.67
CA SER A 65 -18.47 -0.88 -4.48
C SER A 65 -18.02 -1.25 -3.07
N GLU A 66 -18.33 -2.48 -2.67
CA GLU A 66 -17.91 -3.08 -1.41
C GLU A 66 -17.09 -4.34 -1.69
N ILE A 67 -15.82 -4.34 -1.28
CA ILE A 67 -14.91 -5.48 -1.42
C ILE A 67 -14.52 -5.98 -0.03
N SER A 68 -14.83 -7.24 0.26
CA SER A 68 -14.40 -7.94 1.47
C SER A 68 -13.46 -9.08 1.08
N THR A 69 -12.23 -9.03 1.59
CA THR A 69 -11.15 -9.93 1.19
C THR A 69 -10.50 -10.59 2.40
N GLY A 70 -9.76 -11.69 2.20
CA GLY A 70 -8.90 -12.26 3.23
C GLY A 70 -7.58 -11.51 3.33
N ALA A 71 -6.75 -11.60 2.29
CA ALA A 71 -5.36 -11.12 2.26
C ALA A 71 -5.24 -9.69 1.72
N TYR A 72 -5.11 -9.48 0.40
CA TYR A 72 -4.98 -8.13 -0.17
C TYR A 72 -6.23 -7.69 -0.94
N GLY A 73 -6.68 -6.46 -0.75
CA GLY A 73 -7.83 -5.93 -1.48
C GLY A 73 -7.48 -5.65 -2.93
N VAL A 74 -6.58 -4.69 -3.14
CA VAL A 74 -5.97 -4.41 -4.46
C VAL A 74 -4.46 -4.38 -4.29
N SER A 75 -3.73 -5.20 -5.04
CA SER A 75 -2.28 -5.25 -4.93
C SER A 75 -1.58 -5.26 -6.28
N THR A 76 -0.36 -4.73 -6.30
CA THR A 76 0.59 -4.90 -7.40
C THR A 76 1.72 -5.84 -6.99
N ASN A 77 2.42 -6.44 -7.94
CA ASN A 77 3.58 -7.29 -7.66
C ASN A 77 4.86 -6.73 -8.28
N ALA A 78 5.89 -6.53 -7.45
CA ALA A 78 7.21 -6.00 -7.82
C ALA A 78 8.21 -7.09 -8.26
N ASP A 79 7.75 -8.32 -8.46
CA ASP A 79 8.55 -9.39 -9.04
C ASP A 79 8.98 -9.03 -10.48
N ASP A 80 10.29 -9.00 -10.70
CA ASP A 80 10.94 -8.61 -11.96
C ASP A 80 10.47 -9.45 -13.16
N SER A 81 9.98 -10.67 -12.93
CA SER A 81 9.50 -11.54 -14.01
C SER A 81 8.27 -11.00 -14.74
N TYR A 82 7.55 -10.04 -14.14
CA TYR A 82 6.35 -9.48 -14.75
C TYR A 82 6.51 -8.10 -15.37
N ASP A 83 7.63 -7.41 -15.11
CA ASP A 83 7.90 -6.05 -15.60
C ASP A 83 6.75 -5.07 -15.33
N SER A 84 6.15 -5.15 -14.14
CA SER A 84 5.03 -4.32 -13.73
C SER A 84 5.42 -2.83 -13.72
N GLU A 85 4.90 -2.06 -14.67
CA GLU A 85 5.04 -0.60 -14.72
C GLU A 85 3.80 0.07 -15.30
N ASN A 86 3.67 1.38 -15.06
CA ASN A 86 2.56 2.20 -15.54
C ASN A 86 1.18 1.63 -15.17
N VAL A 87 1.06 1.08 -13.96
CA VAL A 87 -0.23 0.58 -13.45
C VAL A 87 -1.11 1.73 -12.98
N SER A 88 -2.43 1.57 -13.08
CA SER A 88 -3.40 2.59 -12.63
C SER A 88 -4.49 1.98 -11.77
N ILE A 89 -4.63 2.48 -10.54
CA ILE A 89 -5.66 2.07 -9.59
C ILE A 89 -6.50 3.29 -9.22
N LEU A 90 -7.81 3.21 -9.42
CA LEU A 90 -8.77 4.22 -8.99
C LEU A 90 -9.83 3.56 -8.11
N ILE A 91 -10.06 4.15 -6.94
CA ILE A 91 -11.08 3.74 -5.98
C ILE A 91 -11.86 4.99 -5.59
N ASP A 92 -13.13 5.05 -5.94
CA ASP A 92 -14.02 6.16 -5.62
C ASP A 92 -15.32 5.67 -4.99
N ASN A 93 -15.77 6.39 -3.95
CA ASN A 93 -16.98 6.09 -3.18
C ASN A 93 -17.15 4.61 -2.81
N SER A 94 -16.07 3.94 -2.39
CA SER A 94 -16.03 2.48 -2.22
C SER A 94 -15.45 2.07 -0.88
N THR A 95 -15.79 0.86 -0.43
CA THR A 95 -15.24 0.25 0.79
C THR A 95 -14.44 -1.00 0.45
N ILE A 96 -13.20 -1.08 0.93
CA ILE A 96 -12.34 -2.28 0.82
C ILE A 96 -11.94 -2.71 2.22
N THR A 97 -12.24 -3.95 2.59
CA THR A 97 -11.93 -4.52 3.90
C THR A 97 -11.16 -5.83 3.75
N SER A 98 -9.93 -5.88 4.25
CA SER A 98 -9.17 -7.12 4.44
C SER A 98 -9.34 -7.63 5.87
N THR A 99 -9.73 -8.91 6.00
CA THR A 99 -10.31 -9.44 7.24
C THR A 99 -9.33 -10.23 8.12
N ILE A 100 -8.20 -10.69 7.58
CA ILE A 100 -7.20 -11.43 8.37
C ILE A 100 -6.17 -10.49 9.01
N GLN A 101 -5.48 -10.96 10.05
CA GLN A 101 -4.51 -10.15 10.81
C GLN A 101 -3.32 -9.68 9.96
N ASP A 102 -2.71 -10.58 9.19
CA ASP A 102 -1.60 -10.25 8.28
C ASP A 102 -2.14 -9.91 6.89
N SER A 103 -2.58 -8.67 6.73
CA SER A 103 -3.23 -8.21 5.50
C SER A 103 -2.95 -6.76 5.16
N CYS A 104 -3.12 -6.46 3.87
CA CYS A 104 -3.07 -5.11 3.33
C CYS A 104 -4.38 -4.77 2.61
N GLY A 105 -4.90 -3.55 2.74
CA GLY A 105 -6.07 -3.11 1.99
C GLY A 105 -5.71 -2.86 0.52
N VAL A 106 -4.85 -1.88 0.28
CA VAL A 106 -4.39 -1.49 -1.06
C VAL A 106 -2.86 -1.34 -1.07
N MET A 107 -2.19 -1.92 -2.06
CA MET A 107 -0.73 -1.92 -2.16
C MET A 107 -0.27 -1.52 -3.57
N LEU A 108 0.46 -0.41 -3.65
CA LEU A 108 1.16 0.06 -4.85
C LEU A 108 2.67 -0.06 -4.62
N ASN A 109 3.26 -1.10 -5.20
CA ASN A 109 4.65 -1.50 -5.04
C ASN A 109 5.48 -1.36 -6.32
N VAL A 110 4.91 -0.79 -7.37
CA VAL A 110 5.50 -0.72 -8.71
C VAL A 110 5.19 0.63 -9.33
N PRO A 111 5.99 1.12 -10.31
CA PRO A 111 5.73 2.40 -10.95
C PRO A 111 4.29 2.49 -11.47
N GLY A 112 3.56 3.49 -11.00
CA GLY A 112 2.13 3.63 -11.30
C GLY A 112 1.46 4.74 -10.52
N ASN A 113 0.13 4.80 -10.66
CA ASN A 113 -0.72 5.79 -10.03
C ASN A 113 -1.86 5.13 -9.24
N LEU A 114 -2.04 5.56 -7.99
CA LEU A 114 -3.14 5.17 -7.10
C LEU A 114 -3.96 6.40 -6.74
N VAL A 115 -5.27 6.35 -6.93
CA VAL A 115 -6.20 7.40 -6.50
C VAL A 115 -7.30 6.78 -5.65
N ILE A 116 -7.47 7.29 -4.42
CA ILE A 116 -8.49 6.88 -3.47
C ILE A 116 -9.29 8.13 -3.09
N THR A 117 -10.58 8.17 -3.44
CA THR A 117 -11.46 9.31 -3.15
C THR A 117 -12.75 8.85 -2.49
N ASN A 118 -13.27 9.58 -1.50
CA ASN A 118 -14.57 9.29 -0.87
C ASN A 118 -14.69 7.85 -0.33
N SER A 119 -13.59 7.19 0.02
CA SER A 119 -13.55 5.73 0.19
C SER A 119 -13.05 5.32 1.57
N SER A 120 -13.33 4.09 1.96
CA SER A 120 -12.86 3.50 3.23
C SER A 120 -12.02 2.26 2.96
N ILE A 121 -10.77 2.26 3.42
CA ILE A 121 -9.85 1.13 3.30
C ILE A 121 -9.47 0.64 4.70
N THR A 122 -9.80 -0.61 5.01
CA THR A 122 -9.53 -1.22 6.31
C THR A 122 -8.78 -2.54 6.15
N ALA A 123 -7.77 -2.79 6.96
CA ALA A 123 -7.04 -4.06 6.95
C ALA A 123 -6.40 -4.40 8.30
N GLY A 124 -5.88 -5.63 8.43
CA GLY A 124 -5.24 -6.14 9.65
C GLY A 124 -3.92 -5.47 9.99
N ARG A 125 -2.99 -5.43 9.02
CA ARG A 125 -1.61 -4.93 9.22
C ARG A 125 -1.43 -3.54 8.62
N GLN A 126 -1.77 -3.34 7.35
CA GLN A 126 -1.70 -2.03 6.69
C GLN A 126 -2.94 -1.69 5.87
N ALA A 127 -3.53 -0.50 6.01
CA ALA A 127 -4.61 -0.10 5.11
C ALA A 127 -4.08 0.19 3.71
N VAL A 128 -3.03 1.01 3.60
CA VAL A 128 -2.41 1.37 2.31
C VAL A 128 -0.88 1.30 2.38
N ILE A 129 -0.27 0.70 1.36
CA ILE A 129 1.18 0.68 1.15
C ILE A 129 1.50 1.33 -0.20
N VAL A 130 2.46 2.26 -0.22
CA VAL A 130 3.00 2.92 -1.42
C VAL A 130 4.52 2.80 -1.40
N ARG A 131 5.10 1.77 -2.02
CA ARG A 131 6.56 1.55 -2.07
C ARG A 131 7.21 2.10 -3.34
N SER A 132 6.46 2.23 -4.43
CA SER A 132 6.95 2.74 -5.71
C SER A 132 5.77 3.31 -6.49
N GLY A 133 5.87 4.55 -6.97
CA GLY A 133 4.79 5.23 -7.68
C GLY A 133 4.12 6.35 -6.88
N THR A 134 3.05 6.91 -7.46
CA THR A 134 2.34 8.08 -6.91
C THR A 134 0.95 7.68 -6.41
N ALA A 135 0.59 8.15 -5.21
CA ALA A 135 -0.72 7.98 -4.61
C ALA A 135 -1.36 9.33 -4.26
N THR A 136 -2.65 9.48 -4.51
CA THR A 136 -3.48 10.60 -4.05
C THR A 136 -4.69 10.06 -3.29
N ILE A 137 -4.86 10.51 -2.06
CA ILE A 137 -5.90 10.06 -1.12
C ILE A 137 -6.68 11.29 -0.65
N THR A 138 -7.97 11.34 -0.95
CA THR A 138 -8.81 12.51 -0.67
C THR A 138 -10.15 12.10 -0.07
N ASN A 139 -10.63 12.83 0.94
CA ASN A 139 -11.93 12.60 1.57
C ASN A 139 -12.19 11.13 1.94
N SER A 140 -11.18 10.44 2.46
CA SER A 140 -11.21 8.98 2.65
C SER A 140 -10.80 8.58 4.06
N THR A 141 -11.12 7.35 4.45
CA THR A 141 -10.70 6.76 5.72
C THR A 141 -9.75 5.60 5.49
N LEU A 142 -8.58 5.62 6.13
CA LEU A 142 -7.63 4.51 6.16
C LEU A 142 -7.56 3.97 7.59
N ALA A 143 -7.80 2.67 7.78
CA ALA A 143 -7.81 2.06 9.10
C ALA A 143 -6.98 0.77 9.13
N SER A 144 -6.00 0.70 10.02
CA SER A 144 -5.38 -0.57 10.38
C SER A 144 -5.94 -1.08 11.71
N ASN A 145 -6.29 -2.36 11.75
CA ASN A 145 -6.71 -3.01 12.98
C ASN A 145 -5.52 -3.29 13.93
N GLY A 146 -4.29 -3.03 13.48
CA GLY A 146 -3.08 -3.21 14.27
C GLY A 146 -2.99 -4.61 14.89
N SER A 147 -3.49 -5.61 14.17
CA SER A 147 -3.79 -6.94 14.71
C SER A 147 -2.77 -8.00 14.31
N TYR A 148 -1.81 -7.65 13.45
CA TYR A 148 -0.65 -8.49 13.18
C TYR A 148 0.27 -8.52 14.40
N SER A 149 0.75 -9.70 14.80
CA SER A 149 1.77 -9.82 15.84
C SER A 149 2.82 -10.84 15.42
N GLU A 150 4.00 -10.38 15.02
CA GLU A 150 5.18 -11.24 15.04
C GLU A 150 5.63 -11.41 16.49
N VAL A 151 5.30 -12.56 17.07
CA VAL A 151 5.57 -12.87 18.48
C VAL A 151 7.09 -13.02 18.77
N SER A 152 7.94 -13.09 17.74
CA SER A 152 9.38 -13.32 17.87
C SER A 152 10.24 -12.05 17.88
N ASN A 153 9.90 -11.02 17.10
CA ASN A 153 10.57 -9.72 17.14
C ASN A 153 9.65 -8.60 16.61
N PRO A 154 8.93 -7.87 17.47
CA PRO A 154 8.01 -6.83 17.02
C PRO A 154 8.74 -5.64 16.38
N ASN A 155 10.07 -5.54 16.48
CA ASN A 155 10.89 -4.49 15.88
C ASN A 155 11.50 -4.88 14.53
N TYR A 156 11.23 -6.07 13.99
CA TYR A 156 11.97 -6.59 12.83
C TYR A 156 12.00 -5.62 11.63
N HIS A 157 10.86 -5.00 11.30
CA HIS A 157 10.77 -4.02 10.19
C HIS A 157 11.11 -2.57 10.60
N LEU A 158 11.42 -2.34 11.87
CA LEU A 158 11.75 -1.04 12.46
C LEU A 158 13.25 -0.87 12.72
N ASP A 159 13.99 -1.98 12.87
CA ASP A 159 15.43 -1.95 13.11
C ASP A 159 16.15 -1.34 11.90
N GLU A 160 16.98 -0.31 12.13
CA GLU A 160 17.82 0.35 11.13
C GLU A 160 18.68 -0.63 10.32
N ALA A 161 19.13 -1.74 10.91
CA ALA A 161 19.93 -2.74 10.21
C ALA A 161 19.13 -3.71 9.33
N SER A 162 17.80 -3.75 9.47
CA SER A 162 16.93 -4.72 8.79
C SER A 162 16.29 -4.14 7.53
N LEU A 163 16.34 -4.89 6.43
CA LEU A 163 15.60 -4.57 5.20
C LEU A 163 14.14 -4.98 5.34
N TRP A 164 13.25 -4.29 4.63
CA TRP A 164 11.88 -4.76 4.46
C TRP A 164 11.83 -6.01 3.59
N GLY A 165 10.85 -6.87 3.83
CA GLY A 165 10.63 -8.08 3.07
C GLY A 165 9.77 -7.88 1.83
N SER A 166 9.35 -9.01 1.23
CA SER A 166 8.44 -9.05 0.09
C SER A 166 7.00 -8.68 0.48
N GLY A 167 6.21 -8.15 -0.45
CA GLY A 167 4.79 -7.89 -0.23
C GLY A 167 4.54 -6.89 0.90
N ASN A 168 3.74 -7.29 1.90
CA ASN A 168 3.37 -6.48 3.05
C ASN A 168 4.29 -6.66 4.28
N GLU A 169 5.47 -7.27 4.09
CA GLU A 169 6.51 -7.43 5.11
C GLU A 169 7.25 -6.11 5.40
N VAL A 170 6.48 -5.14 5.86
CA VAL A 170 6.86 -3.76 6.20
C VAL A 170 6.28 -3.42 7.59
N PRO A 171 6.59 -2.24 8.17
CA PRO A 171 6.04 -1.81 9.46
C PRO A 171 4.52 -1.87 9.50
N MET A 172 4.01 -2.08 10.72
CA MET A 172 2.57 -2.03 10.95
C MET A 172 2.14 -0.57 11.02
N ALA A 173 1.51 -0.10 9.94
CA ALA A 173 0.94 1.23 9.90
C ALA A 173 -0.32 1.29 9.06
N ALA A 174 -1.23 2.21 9.34
CA ALA A 174 -2.40 2.41 8.48
C ALA A 174 -1.97 2.90 7.08
N LEU A 175 -0.97 3.76 7.00
CA LEU A 175 -0.32 4.17 5.75
C LEU A 175 1.19 3.96 5.81
N VAL A 176 1.75 3.26 4.83
CA VAL A 176 3.20 3.11 4.64
C VAL A 176 3.61 3.76 3.33
N VAL A 177 4.61 4.63 3.34
CA VAL A 177 5.14 5.31 2.15
C VAL A 177 6.65 5.14 2.05
N GLY A 178 7.11 4.76 0.87
CA GLY A 178 8.51 4.53 0.56
C GLY A 178 8.94 3.10 0.84
N ASP A 179 10.24 2.88 0.94
CA ASP A 179 10.80 1.54 0.94
C ASP A 179 12.07 1.42 1.80
N LYS A 180 12.38 0.19 2.21
CA LYS A 180 13.63 -0.19 2.88
C LYS A 180 14.24 -1.48 2.29
N HIS A 181 14.05 -1.74 1.01
CA HIS A 181 14.54 -2.94 0.35
C HIS A 181 15.83 -2.68 -0.43
N ASP A 182 16.44 -3.75 -0.95
CA ASP A 182 17.47 -3.64 -1.97
C ASP A 182 16.87 -3.01 -3.24
N ILE A 183 17.58 -2.08 -3.87
CA ILE A 183 17.03 -1.08 -4.79
C ILE A 183 16.50 -1.65 -6.13
N SER A 184 16.79 -2.91 -6.44
CA SER A 184 16.49 -3.50 -7.75
C SER A 184 14.99 -3.69 -8.01
N TYR A 185 14.17 -3.80 -6.96
CA TYR A 185 12.76 -4.18 -7.08
C TYR A 185 11.78 -3.00 -7.18
N TYR A 186 12.12 -1.84 -6.60
CA TYR A 186 11.21 -0.70 -6.47
C TYR A 186 11.65 0.46 -7.35
N LYS A 187 11.14 0.47 -8.59
CA LYS A 187 11.70 1.26 -9.71
C LYS A 187 11.11 2.66 -9.90
N ALA A 188 10.57 3.27 -8.84
CA ALA A 188 10.09 4.66 -8.84
C ALA A 188 10.07 5.23 -7.42
N ASP A 189 10.14 6.56 -7.30
CA ASP A 189 9.93 7.24 -6.02
C ASP A 189 8.54 6.93 -5.47
N ALA A 190 8.43 6.86 -4.14
CA ALA A 190 7.15 6.74 -3.47
C ALA A 190 6.64 8.13 -3.07
N VAL A 191 5.55 8.55 -3.71
CA VAL A 191 4.94 9.86 -3.45
C VAL A 191 3.49 9.65 -3.04
N CYS A 192 3.09 10.18 -1.90
CA CYS A 192 1.73 10.12 -1.41
C CYS A 192 1.23 11.51 -1.05
N THR A 193 0.03 11.87 -1.51
CA THR A 193 -0.67 13.10 -1.10
C THR A 193 -1.96 12.71 -0.41
N VAL A 194 -2.18 13.20 0.80
CA VAL A 194 -3.36 12.95 1.64
C VAL A 194 -4.06 14.27 1.93
N SER A 195 -5.37 14.32 1.73
CA SER A 195 -6.16 15.54 1.93
C SER A 195 -7.57 15.23 2.45
N SER A 196 -8.03 15.99 3.43
CA SER A 196 -9.37 15.86 4.03
C SER A 196 -9.71 14.42 4.43
N SER A 197 -8.73 13.64 4.87
CA SER A 197 -8.85 12.20 5.06
C SER A 197 -8.50 11.80 6.49
N GLN A 198 -9.14 10.75 7.00
CA GLN A 198 -8.89 10.24 8.34
C GLN A 198 -7.99 9.00 8.29
N ILE A 199 -6.94 8.98 9.10
CA ILE A 199 -6.07 7.81 9.26
C ILE A 199 -6.16 7.34 10.71
N THR A 200 -6.51 6.07 10.90
CA THR A 200 -6.74 5.48 12.23
C THR A 200 -6.02 4.14 12.40
N MET A 201 -5.73 3.82 13.65
CA MET A 201 -5.20 2.53 14.08
C MET A 201 -6.01 2.08 15.29
N ALA A 202 -6.35 0.79 15.38
CA ALA A 202 -7.03 0.28 16.57
C ALA A 202 -6.14 0.40 17.82
N ASP A 203 -6.71 0.90 18.90
CA ASP A 203 -6.03 1.03 20.19
C ASP A 203 -5.57 -0.34 20.70
N ASN A 204 -4.31 -0.41 21.10
CA ASN A 204 -3.75 -1.53 21.86
C ASN A 204 -2.59 -0.95 22.68
N GLU A 205 -2.89 -0.65 23.93
CA GLU A 205 -1.99 0.06 24.86
C GLU A 205 -0.69 -0.71 25.15
N ASN A 206 -0.58 -1.97 24.73
CA ASN A 206 0.57 -2.83 24.98
C ASN A 206 1.52 -3.01 23.78
N ASP A 207 1.23 -2.39 22.63
CA ASP A 207 2.02 -2.55 21.41
C ASP A 207 2.55 -1.20 20.90
N THR A 208 3.85 -0.99 21.15
CA THR A 208 4.61 0.22 20.83
C THR A 208 5.05 0.33 19.37
N ASN A 209 4.77 -0.69 18.54
CA ASN A 209 5.39 -0.85 17.22
C ASN A 209 4.39 -0.67 16.08
N ARG A 210 3.43 0.24 16.30
CA ARG A 210 2.32 0.52 15.39
C ARG A 210 2.19 2.01 15.18
N PHE A 211 1.97 2.42 13.94
CA PHE A 211 1.97 3.83 13.54
C PHE A 211 0.74 4.18 12.71
N LEU A 212 0.22 5.40 12.78
CA LEU A 212 -0.80 5.79 11.80
C LEU A 212 -0.16 5.88 10.40
N ILE A 213 1.00 6.52 10.34
CA ILE A 213 1.81 6.64 9.13
C ILE A 213 3.25 6.23 9.43
N TYR A 214 3.86 5.46 8.53
CA TYR A 214 5.29 5.16 8.53
C TYR A 214 5.91 5.55 7.18
N LEU A 215 7.02 6.30 7.23
CA LEU A 215 7.79 6.69 6.04
C LEU A 215 9.23 6.19 6.12
N SER A 216 9.74 5.62 5.02
CA SER A 216 11.16 5.25 4.86
C SER A 216 11.61 5.48 3.43
N SER A 217 12.87 5.82 3.23
CA SER A 217 13.46 6.01 1.90
C SER A 217 14.85 5.40 1.78
N ASP A 218 15.11 4.34 2.55
CA ASP A 218 16.42 3.72 2.72
C ASP A 218 16.67 2.61 1.67
N PRO A 219 17.59 2.78 0.72
CA PRO A 219 17.91 1.75 -0.28
C PRO A 219 18.65 0.52 0.27
N GLY A 220 18.90 0.45 1.59
CA GLY A 220 19.68 -0.64 2.17
C GLY A 220 21.18 -0.52 1.88
N THR A 221 21.91 -1.66 1.86
CA THR A 221 23.37 -1.73 1.66
C THR A 221 23.80 -1.86 0.19
N ALA A 222 22.86 -1.80 -0.75
CA ALA A 222 23.12 -2.01 -2.16
C ALA A 222 23.97 -0.86 -2.75
N THR A 223 25.13 -1.21 -3.30
CA THR A 223 25.98 -0.31 -4.09
C THR A 223 25.81 -0.70 -5.55
N LEU A 224 24.99 0.04 -6.30
CA LEU A 224 24.92 -0.07 -7.76
C LEU A 224 25.47 1.23 -8.35
N GLU A 225 26.54 1.12 -9.13
CA GLU A 225 27.27 2.26 -9.69
C GLU A 225 26.57 2.90 -10.91
N ASP A 226 25.50 2.30 -11.47
CA ASP A 226 24.99 2.71 -12.80
C ASP A 226 23.45 2.73 -13.00
N GLU A 227 22.62 2.53 -11.97
CA GLU A 227 21.14 2.58 -12.11
C GLU A 227 20.51 3.78 -11.39
N LYS A 228 19.41 4.31 -11.94
CA LYS A 228 18.63 5.40 -11.33
C LYS A 228 18.19 5.00 -9.92
N GLN A 229 18.70 5.70 -8.92
CA GLN A 229 18.30 5.51 -7.53
C GLN A 229 16.96 6.22 -7.29
N TYR A 230 15.95 5.46 -6.86
CA TYR A 230 14.67 5.99 -6.39
C TYR A 230 14.69 5.97 -4.87
N THR A 231 15.03 7.11 -4.28
CA THR A 231 15.40 7.23 -2.86
C THR A 231 14.51 8.23 -2.13
N ASN A 232 13.34 8.53 -2.65
CA ASN A 232 12.46 9.53 -2.06
C ASN A 232 11.16 8.89 -1.55
N ALA A 233 10.82 9.25 -0.31
CA ALA A 233 9.49 9.03 0.27
C ALA A 233 8.90 10.40 0.59
N ILE A 234 7.88 10.79 -0.16
CA ILE A 234 7.30 12.13 -0.06
C ILE A 234 5.85 12.00 0.38
N LEU A 235 5.49 12.67 1.46
CA LEU A 235 4.14 12.78 1.96
C LEU A 235 3.71 14.25 1.97
N ASN A 236 2.62 14.54 1.28
CA ASN A 236 1.97 15.85 1.34
C ASN A 236 0.66 15.70 2.12
N ILE A 237 0.44 16.54 3.13
CA ILE A 237 -0.82 16.55 3.89
C ILE A 237 -1.40 17.97 3.86
N ASP A 238 -2.61 18.09 3.32
CA ASP A 238 -3.23 19.40 3.08
C ASP A 238 -3.96 19.98 4.31
N ASN A 239 -4.23 19.20 5.37
CA ASN A 239 -4.93 19.67 6.56
C ASN A 239 -4.37 19.06 7.87
N GLU A 240 -4.31 19.88 8.93
CA GLU A 240 -3.70 19.57 10.24
C GLU A 240 -4.53 18.56 11.08
N GLU A 241 -5.84 18.50 10.89
CA GLU A 241 -6.73 17.57 11.62
C GLU A 241 -6.73 16.13 11.07
N ASP A 242 -6.11 15.91 9.90
CA ASP A 242 -6.18 14.64 9.16
C ASP A 242 -5.29 13.53 9.77
N CYS A 243 -4.31 13.88 10.62
CA CYS A 243 -3.40 12.88 11.18
C CYS A 243 -2.76 13.27 12.53
N ASN A 244 -3.29 12.73 13.63
CA ASN A 244 -2.86 13.08 14.98
C ASN A 244 -1.55 12.40 15.43
N THR A 245 -0.97 11.45 14.67
CA THR A 245 0.26 10.72 15.05
C THR A 245 1.06 10.25 13.82
N ILE A 246 2.03 11.03 13.35
CA ILE A 246 2.91 10.66 12.23
C ILE A 246 4.26 10.18 12.78
N LYS A 247 4.71 8.97 12.40
CA LYS A 247 6.11 8.56 12.61
C LYS A 247 6.87 8.59 11.29
N SER A 248 8.02 9.25 11.29
CA SER A 248 8.94 9.27 10.16
C SER A 248 10.32 8.88 10.64
N GLU A 249 10.98 7.94 9.96
CA GLU A 249 12.37 7.60 10.22
C GLU A 249 13.22 7.98 9.00
N LYS A 250 14.41 8.53 9.25
CA LYS A 250 15.43 8.80 8.22
C LYS A 250 16.61 7.89 8.51
N ALA A 251 16.92 6.94 7.63
CA ALA A 251 18.22 6.29 7.65
C ALA A 251 19.23 7.21 6.95
N PHE A 252 20.20 7.74 7.69
CA PHE A 252 21.29 8.53 7.11
C PHE A 252 22.38 7.57 6.58
N ARG A 253 22.65 7.60 5.27
CA ARG A 253 23.99 7.32 4.74
C ARG A 253 24.64 8.65 4.41
N GLU A 254 25.83 8.90 4.96
CA GLU A 254 26.66 10.00 4.49
C GLU A 254 26.93 9.79 2.98
N GLY A 255 26.22 10.53 2.12
CA GLY A 255 26.66 10.70 0.72
C GLY A 255 25.62 10.78 -0.39
N ASN A 256 24.38 10.27 -0.28
CA ASN A 256 23.48 10.24 -1.45
C ASN A 256 22.01 10.55 -1.12
N GLY A 257 21.49 11.66 -1.67
CA GLY A 257 20.18 11.81 -2.33
C GLY A 257 18.84 11.50 -1.63
N THR A 258 18.82 10.82 -0.48
CA THR A 258 17.60 10.31 0.14
C THR A 258 16.81 11.40 0.86
N THR A 259 15.52 11.58 0.52
CA THR A 259 14.67 12.61 1.15
C THR A 259 13.34 12.03 1.64
N VAL A 260 13.11 12.13 2.96
CA VAL A 260 11.76 12.06 3.57
C VAL A 260 11.23 13.49 3.71
N THR A 261 10.16 13.80 2.98
CA THR A 261 9.52 15.13 3.02
C THR A 261 8.09 15.00 3.54
N VAL A 262 7.75 15.80 4.55
CA VAL A 262 6.36 16.01 4.98
C VAL A 262 6.01 17.46 4.74
N ASN A 263 5.13 17.73 3.77
CA ASN A 263 4.64 19.09 3.48
C ASN A 263 3.30 19.30 4.18
N LEU A 264 3.21 20.29 5.07
CA LEU A 264 2.01 20.63 5.84
C LEU A 264 1.59 22.08 5.57
N ASN A 265 0.40 22.28 5.00
CA ASN A 265 -0.16 23.60 4.72
C ASN A 265 -1.00 24.14 5.90
N GLY A 266 -0.41 24.35 7.09
CA GLY A 266 -1.19 24.90 8.22
C GLY A 266 -0.41 25.26 9.49
N SER A 267 0.27 24.30 10.13
CA SER A 267 1.02 24.53 11.37
C SER A 267 2.15 23.51 11.55
N LYS A 268 3.11 23.84 12.42
CA LYS A 268 4.28 23.00 12.76
C LYS A 268 3.81 21.72 13.48
N PHE A 269 4.03 20.57 12.86
CA PHE A 269 4.07 19.29 13.58
C PHE A 269 5.42 19.16 14.28
N ASP A 270 5.41 18.76 15.54
CA ASP A 270 6.62 18.28 16.22
C ASP A 270 6.83 16.84 15.75
N LEU A 271 7.86 16.61 14.92
CA LEU A 271 8.34 15.26 14.63
C LEU A 271 9.04 14.76 15.90
N SER A 272 8.28 14.50 16.96
CA SER A 272 8.84 13.97 18.19
C SER A 272 9.24 12.52 17.94
N THR A 273 10.54 12.34 17.75
CA THR A 273 11.26 11.09 17.85
C THR A 273 10.87 10.34 19.13
N THR A 274 10.28 9.16 18.99
CA THR A 274 10.38 8.07 19.97
C THR A 274 10.74 6.78 19.25
#